data_AF-A0A1A2D1L9-F1
#
_entry.id   AF-A0A1A2D1L9-F1
#
_cell.length_a   1.000
_cell.length_b   1.000
_cell.length_c   1.000
_cell.angle_alpha   90.00
_cell.angle_beta   90.00
_cell.angle_gamma   90.00
#
_symmetry.space_group_name_H-M   'P 1'
#
loop_
_entity.id
_entity.type
_entity.pdbx_description
1 polymer ?
#
loop_
_entity_poly.entity_id
_entity_poly.type
_entity_poly.pdbx_seq_one_letter_code
_entity_poly.pdbx_strand_id
1 'polypeptide(L)'
;MAELDTPDQALAYLAQIDPNTSYDVLRFEMGWICSPILTPEQAAGSEAVGSTKLVVDSQTGVVMEFPSWSTDMVAEDYIEAKRTGRPPPARQIYPYRWRITLRRIREDPEIITYQMKAVSLSDPPEPTQDHPLTINKRTLLNDPPDTLSSMARAHAIQVMEQNHGTWPAETASEL
;
A
#
# COMPACT_ATOMS: atom_id res chain seq x y z
N MET A 1 0.84 -5.70 11.79
CA MET A 1 1.00 -6.70 10.72
C MET A 1 -0.34 -7.39 10.56
N ALA A 2 -0.79 -7.62 9.33
CA ALA A 2 -2.04 -8.34 9.10
C ALA A 2 -1.82 -9.82 9.49
N GLU A 3 -2.65 -10.36 10.38
CA GLU A 3 -2.65 -11.79 10.70
C GLU A 3 -3.38 -12.53 9.57
N LEU A 4 -2.63 -13.10 8.63
CA LEU A 4 -3.14 -13.72 7.40
C LEU A 4 -2.87 -15.23 7.39
N ASP A 5 -3.18 -15.91 8.49
CA ASP A 5 -2.86 -17.32 8.70
C ASP A 5 -3.97 -18.27 8.22
N THR A 6 -5.17 -17.76 7.96
CA THR A 6 -6.33 -18.57 7.57
C THR A 6 -6.98 -18.05 6.28
N PRO A 7 -7.71 -18.90 5.54
CA PRO A 7 -8.43 -18.47 4.34
C PRO A 7 -9.41 -17.34 4.66
N ASP A 8 -10.14 -17.44 5.77
CA ASP A 8 -11.12 -16.43 6.20
C ASP A 8 -10.47 -15.07 6.48
N GLN A 9 -9.27 -15.05 7.08
CA GLN A 9 -8.51 -13.81 7.28
C GLN A 9 -8.04 -13.21 5.95
N ALA A 10 -7.57 -14.03 5.02
CA ALA A 10 -7.17 -13.56 3.69
C ALA A 10 -8.36 -12.97 2.91
N LEU A 11 -9.52 -13.62 2.95
CA LEU A 11 -10.75 -13.11 2.34
C LEU A 11 -11.24 -11.83 3.00
N ALA A 12 -11.25 -11.76 4.33
CA ALA A 12 -11.61 -10.55 5.06
C ALA A 12 -10.65 -9.39 4.77
N TYR A 13 -9.37 -9.67 4.55
CA TYR A 13 -8.37 -8.68 4.15
C TYR A 13 -8.60 -8.17 2.72
N LEU A 14 -8.86 -9.07 1.77
CA LEU A 14 -9.20 -8.70 0.40
C LEU A 14 -10.48 -7.88 0.33
N ALA A 15 -11.50 -8.21 1.13
CA ALA A 15 -12.76 -7.47 1.18
C ALA A 15 -12.59 -6.02 1.70
N GLN A 16 -11.51 -5.70 2.42
CA GLN A 16 -11.17 -4.32 2.80
C GLN A 16 -10.59 -3.53 1.62
N ILE A 17 -9.96 -4.21 0.66
CA ILE A 17 -9.27 -3.62 -0.49
C ILE A 17 -10.22 -3.51 -1.68
N ASP A 18 -10.94 -4.59 -1.98
CA ASP A 18 -11.97 -4.65 -3.02
C ASP A 18 -13.22 -5.36 -2.48
N PRO A 19 -14.17 -4.62 -1.88
CA PRO A 19 -15.37 -5.21 -1.28
C PRO A 19 -16.36 -5.76 -2.31
N ASN A 20 -16.20 -5.42 -3.60
CA ASN A 20 -17.15 -5.79 -4.65
C ASN A 20 -16.78 -7.09 -5.36
N THR A 21 -15.56 -7.58 -5.16
CA THR A 21 -15.07 -8.81 -5.80
C THR A 21 -14.99 -9.95 -4.79
N SER A 22 -15.57 -11.09 -5.15
CA SER A 22 -15.40 -12.34 -4.40
C SER A 22 -14.21 -13.11 -4.94
N TYR A 23 -13.45 -13.77 -4.06
CA TYR A 23 -12.25 -14.50 -4.44
C TYR A 23 -12.27 -15.94 -3.93
N ASP A 24 -11.73 -16.85 -4.72
CA ASP A 24 -11.23 -18.14 -4.25
C ASP A 24 -9.77 -17.99 -3.84
N VAL A 25 -9.42 -18.47 -2.66
CA VAL A 25 -8.06 -18.36 -2.12
C VAL A 25 -7.40 -19.74 -2.00
N LEU A 26 -6.17 -19.84 -2.48
CA LEU A 26 -5.31 -21.01 -2.33
C LEU A 26 -4.08 -20.63 -1.51
N ARG A 27 -3.81 -21.39 -0.44
CA ARG A 27 -2.60 -21.21 0.35
C ARG A 27 -1.37 -21.70 -0.39
N PHE A 28 -0.27 -20.96 -0.30
CA PHE A 28 1.06 -21.41 -0.71
C PHE A 28 2.11 -20.97 0.32
N GLU A 29 3.39 -21.29 0.08
CA GLU A 29 4.48 -21.11 1.05
C GLU A 29 4.59 -19.68 1.60
N MET A 30 4.38 -18.65 0.76
CA MET A 30 4.59 -17.25 1.14
C MET A 30 3.27 -16.49 1.43
N GLY A 31 2.11 -17.13 1.30
CA GLY A 31 0.82 -16.51 1.57
C GLY A 31 -0.33 -17.13 0.79
N TRP A 32 -1.08 -16.30 0.05
CA TRP A 32 -2.31 -16.68 -0.63
C TRP A 32 -2.31 -16.28 -2.09
N ILE A 33 -2.76 -17.17 -2.96
CA ILE A 33 -3.10 -16.85 -4.36
C ILE A 33 -4.61 -16.76 -4.46
N CYS A 34 -5.11 -15.67 -5.03
CA CYS A 34 -6.51 -15.32 -5.02
C CYS A 34 -6.99 -15.19 -6.46
N SER A 35 -8.06 -15.90 -6.79
CA SER A 35 -8.70 -15.89 -8.10
C SER A 35 -10.07 -15.25 -7.97
N PRO A 36 -10.41 -14.23 -8.78
CA PRO A 36 -11.74 -13.65 -8.73
C PRO A 36 -12.78 -14.71 -9.14
N ILE A 37 -13.85 -14.83 -8.37
CA ILE A 37 -15.00 -15.67 -8.68
C ILE A 37 -15.88 -14.86 -9.63
N LEU A 38 -15.91 -15.26 -10.90
CA LEU A 38 -16.75 -14.61 -11.90
C LEU A 38 -18.22 -14.93 -11.63
N THR A 39 -19.06 -13.91 -11.61
CA THR A 39 -20.51 -14.11 -11.64
C THR A 39 -20.94 -14.71 -12.99
N PRO A 40 -22.10 -15.41 -13.07
CA PRO A 40 -22.59 -15.96 -14.33
C PRO A 40 -22.73 -14.93 -15.47
N GLU A 41 -23.00 -13.67 -15.12
CA GLU A 41 -23.10 -12.55 -16.06
C GLU A 41 -21.72 -12.15 -16.62
N GLN A 42 -20.69 -12.13 -15.77
CA GLN A 42 -19.30 -11.86 -16.17
C GLN A 42 -18.67 -13.02 -16.94
N ALA A 43 -19.05 -14.27 -16.60
CA ALA A 43 -18.60 -15.47 -17.30
C ALA A 43 -19.14 -15.57 -18.73
N ALA A 44 -20.27 -14.93 -19.03
CA ALA A 44 -20.86 -14.86 -20.36
C ALA A 44 -20.30 -13.71 -21.23
N GLY A 45 -19.56 -12.77 -20.63
CA GLY A 45 -18.93 -11.65 -21.30
C GLY A 45 -17.44 -11.88 -21.64
N SER A 46 -16.83 -10.89 -22.30
CA SER A 46 -15.39 -10.89 -22.63
C SER A 46 -14.48 -10.83 -21.38
N GLU A 47 -15.03 -10.57 -20.19
CA GLU A 47 -14.32 -10.53 -18.90
C GLU A 47 -13.85 -11.91 -18.42
N ALA A 48 -14.40 -13.00 -18.99
CA ALA A 48 -13.93 -14.36 -18.75
C ALA A 48 -12.53 -14.63 -19.35
N VAL A 49 -12.09 -13.84 -20.34
CA VAL A 49 -10.81 -14.02 -21.04
C VAL A 49 -9.78 -13.04 -20.47
N GLY A 50 -9.05 -13.48 -19.45
CA GLY A 50 -7.90 -12.75 -18.91
C GLY A 50 -7.95 -12.42 -17.42
N SER A 51 -8.68 -13.21 -16.61
CA SER A 51 -8.77 -12.99 -15.17
C SER A 51 -7.38 -13.01 -14.52
N THR A 52 -6.98 -11.86 -13.97
CA THR A 52 -5.73 -11.69 -13.25
C THR A 52 -5.74 -12.54 -11.97
N LYS A 53 -4.54 -12.87 -11.49
CA LYS A 53 -4.36 -13.55 -10.20
C LYS A 53 -3.78 -12.57 -9.20
N LEU A 54 -4.29 -12.59 -7.98
CA LEU A 54 -3.71 -11.80 -6.91
C LEU A 54 -2.84 -12.68 -6.01
N VAL A 55 -1.73 -12.15 -5.53
CA VAL A 55 -0.92 -12.75 -4.47
C VAL A 55 -0.99 -11.84 -3.25
N VAL A 56 -1.42 -12.40 -2.11
CA VAL A 56 -1.33 -11.74 -0.81
C VAL A 56 -0.16 -12.34 -0.05
N ASP A 57 0.89 -11.55 0.18
CA ASP A 57 2.03 -11.96 0.98
C ASP A 57 1.65 -11.93 2.46
N SER A 58 1.69 -13.10 3.11
CA SER A 58 1.25 -13.26 4.50
C SER A 58 2.14 -12.56 5.53
N GLN A 59 3.40 -12.28 5.19
CA GLN A 59 4.35 -11.65 6.11
C GLN A 59 4.24 -10.13 6.08
N THR A 60 3.98 -9.56 4.90
CA THR A 60 4.02 -8.12 4.64
C THR A 60 2.64 -7.50 4.43
N GLY A 61 1.63 -8.31 4.10
CA GLY A 61 0.30 -7.83 3.73
C GLY A 61 0.25 -7.20 2.32
N VAL A 62 1.34 -7.26 1.55
CA VAL A 62 1.37 -6.74 0.17
C VAL A 62 0.47 -7.59 -0.71
N VAL A 63 -0.36 -6.93 -1.52
CA VAL A 63 -1.18 -7.57 -2.56
C VAL A 63 -0.64 -7.18 -3.93
N MET A 64 -0.32 -8.18 -4.73
CA MET A 64 0.15 -7.99 -6.12
C MET A 64 -0.76 -8.67 -7.10
N GLU A 65 -0.97 -8.01 -8.24
CA GLU A 65 -1.71 -8.51 -9.38
C GLU A 65 -0.73 -9.04 -10.44
N PHE A 66 -0.87 -10.33 -10.75
CA PHE A 66 -0.16 -11.00 -11.83
C PHE A 66 -1.00 -11.00 -13.11
N PRO A 67 -0.35 -11.06 -14.29
CA PRO A 67 -1.02 -11.36 -15.55
C PRO A 67 -1.82 -12.67 -15.49
N SER A 68 -2.51 -13.01 -16.58
CA SER A 68 -3.35 -14.22 -16.74
C SER A 68 -2.54 -15.54 -16.76
N TRP A 69 -1.74 -15.76 -15.73
CA TRP A 69 -0.90 -16.94 -15.50
C TRP A 69 -1.68 -17.98 -14.69
N SER A 70 -1.24 -19.23 -14.78
CA SER A 70 -1.78 -20.28 -13.92
C SER A 70 -1.36 -20.04 -12.48
N THR A 71 -2.14 -20.57 -11.53
CA THR A 71 -1.84 -20.52 -10.10
C THR A 71 -0.43 -21.05 -9.80
N ASP A 72 -0.03 -22.15 -10.44
CA ASP A 72 1.29 -22.75 -10.25
C ASP A 72 2.41 -21.83 -10.73
N MET A 73 2.27 -21.21 -11.90
CA MET A 73 3.27 -20.26 -12.42
C MET A 73 3.42 -19.03 -11.51
N VAL A 74 2.30 -18.51 -10.97
CA VAL A 74 2.32 -17.39 -10.03
C VAL A 74 3.02 -17.79 -8.73
N ALA A 75 2.72 -18.97 -8.19
CA ALA A 75 3.36 -19.47 -6.97
C ALA A 75 4.87 -19.63 -7.14
N GLU A 76 5.29 -20.32 -8.20
CA GLU A 76 6.69 -20.60 -8.50
C GLU A 76 7.49 -19.32 -8.74
N ASP A 77 6.98 -18.42 -9.61
CA ASP A 77 7.64 -17.16 -9.91
C ASP A 77 7.77 -16.28 -8.66
N TYR A 78 6.71 -16.18 -7.85
CA TYR A 78 6.75 -15.36 -6.64
C TYR A 78 7.75 -15.87 -5.61
N ILE A 79 7.80 -17.20 -5.39
CA ILE A 79 8.79 -17.82 -4.48
C ILE A 79 10.20 -17.56 -4.98
N GLU A 80 10.45 -17.76 -6.28
CA GLU A 80 11.77 -17.50 -6.87
C GLU A 80 12.14 -16.02 -6.76
N ALA A 81 11.20 -15.12 -7.05
CA ALA A 81 11.39 -13.68 -6.98
C ALA A 81 11.85 -13.25 -5.59
N LYS A 82 11.11 -13.70 -4.56
CA LYS A 82 11.43 -13.42 -3.16
C LYS A 82 12.76 -14.03 -2.72
N ARG A 83 13.06 -15.26 -3.15
CA ARG A 83 14.31 -15.95 -2.81
C ARG A 83 15.54 -15.27 -3.42
N THR A 84 15.42 -14.75 -4.64
CA THR A 84 16.53 -14.14 -5.39
C THR A 84 16.60 -12.63 -5.20
N GLY A 85 15.59 -12.02 -4.59
CA GLY A 85 15.47 -10.56 -4.44
C GLY A 85 15.12 -9.82 -5.73
N ARG A 86 14.72 -10.52 -6.80
CA ARG A 86 14.21 -9.86 -8.02
C ARG A 86 12.77 -9.37 -7.79
N PRO A 87 12.37 -8.25 -8.40
CA PRO A 87 10.96 -7.89 -8.42
C PRO A 87 10.16 -8.93 -9.24
N PRO A 88 9.00 -9.40 -8.76
CA PRO A 88 8.11 -10.25 -9.55
C PRO A 88 7.53 -9.45 -10.74
N PRO A 89 7.13 -10.11 -11.85
CA PRO A 89 6.45 -9.50 -12.99
C PRO A 89 4.97 -9.27 -12.66
N ALA A 90 4.73 -8.58 -11.54
CA ALA A 90 3.41 -8.31 -10.98
C ALA A 90 3.32 -6.84 -10.57
N ARG A 91 2.10 -6.30 -10.54
CA ARG A 91 1.81 -4.94 -10.09
C ARG A 91 1.36 -4.98 -8.63
N GLN A 92 2.04 -4.29 -7.73
CA GLN A 92 1.49 -4.09 -6.38
C GLN A 92 0.23 -3.23 -6.45
N ILE A 93 -0.88 -3.75 -5.93
CA ILE A 93 -2.16 -3.04 -5.84
C ILE A 93 -2.46 -2.59 -4.41
N TYR A 94 -1.85 -3.23 -3.39
CA TYR A 94 -1.98 -2.83 -1.99
C TYR A 94 -0.70 -3.14 -1.16
N PRO A 95 -0.34 -2.35 -0.13
CA PRO A 95 -0.93 -1.05 0.21
C PRO A 95 -0.77 -0.06 -0.94
N TYR A 96 -1.69 0.89 -1.04
CA TYR A 96 -1.63 1.93 -2.07
C TYR A 96 -0.32 2.70 -1.93
N ARG A 97 0.29 3.00 -3.07
CA ARG A 97 1.48 3.85 -3.10
C ARG A 97 1.03 5.31 -3.04
N TRP A 98 1.70 6.12 -2.24
CA TRP A 98 1.31 7.52 -2.04
C TRP A 98 2.48 8.44 -2.34
N ARG A 99 2.24 9.50 -3.11
CA ARG A 99 3.13 10.66 -3.14
C ARG A 99 2.65 11.65 -2.09
N ILE A 100 3.45 11.86 -1.06
CA ILE A 100 3.18 12.85 -0.01
C ILE A 100 3.99 14.11 -0.31
N THR A 101 3.33 15.27 -0.27
CA THR A 101 3.96 16.58 -0.29
C THR A 101 3.64 17.31 1.01
N LEU A 102 4.66 17.90 1.61
CA LEU A 102 4.57 18.72 2.81
C LEU A 102 4.97 20.14 2.50
N ARG A 103 4.12 21.10 2.87
CA ARG A 103 4.42 22.54 2.78
C ARG A 103 4.22 23.20 4.14
N ARG A 104 5.27 23.79 4.70
CA ARG A 104 5.23 24.41 6.02
C ARG A 104 4.27 25.61 6.00
N ILE A 105 3.28 25.60 6.89
CA ILE A 105 2.32 26.71 7.05
C ILE A 105 2.75 27.58 8.24
N ARG A 106 3.17 26.94 9.34
CA ARG A 106 3.53 27.59 10.58
C ARG A 106 4.66 26.85 11.27
N GLU A 107 5.53 27.61 11.93
CA GLU A 107 6.57 27.07 12.78
C GLU A 107 6.76 27.97 14.00
N ASP A 108 6.87 27.36 15.16
CA ASP A 108 7.28 28.01 16.40
C ASP A 108 8.28 27.10 17.15
N PRO A 109 8.81 27.49 18.32
CA PRO A 109 9.81 26.70 19.02
C PRO A 109 9.36 25.30 19.44
N GLU A 110 8.05 25.07 19.58
CA GLU A 110 7.52 23.80 20.12
C GLU A 110 6.91 22.92 19.03
N ILE A 111 6.24 23.52 18.06
CA ILE A 111 5.51 22.81 17.01
C ILE A 111 5.88 23.33 15.62
N ILE A 112 5.69 22.44 14.64
CA ILE A 112 5.68 22.79 13.23
C ILE A 112 4.43 22.22 12.59
N THR A 113 3.74 23.03 11.81
CA THR A 113 2.52 22.64 11.09
C THR A 113 2.78 22.71 9.59
N TYR A 114 2.54 21.59 8.92
CA TYR A 114 2.58 21.43 7.48
C TYR A 114 1.17 21.32 6.91
N GLN A 115 0.97 21.80 5.70
CA GLN A 115 -0.11 21.32 4.83
C GLN A 115 0.41 20.03 4.20
N MET A 116 -0.24 18.91 4.50
CA MET A 116 0.07 17.63 3.89
C MET A 116 -0.90 17.35 2.76
N LYS A 117 -0.36 17.01 1.59
CA LYS A 117 -1.13 16.50 0.46
C LYS A 117 -0.62 15.11 0.08
N ALA A 118 -1.46 14.11 0.17
CA ALA A 118 -1.17 12.74 -0.24
C ALA A 118 -1.98 12.38 -1.49
N VAL A 119 -1.28 12.02 -2.55
CA VAL A 119 -1.87 11.62 -3.84
C VAL A 119 -1.57 10.15 -4.06
N SER A 120 -2.60 9.33 -4.27
CA SER A 120 -2.42 7.92 -4.60
C SER A 120 -1.79 7.78 -5.97
N LEU A 121 -0.80 6.91 -6.06
CA LEU A 121 -0.11 6.51 -7.27
C LEU A 121 -0.66 5.17 -7.81
N SER A 122 -1.70 4.64 -7.18
CA SER A 122 -2.39 3.43 -7.63
C SER A 122 -3.35 3.73 -8.79
N ASP A 123 -3.79 2.67 -9.47
CA ASP A 123 -4.72 2.72 -10.59
C ASP A 123 -5.84 1.68 -10.40
N PRO A 124 -7.10 2.10 -10.15
CA PRO A 124 -7.55 3.49 -10.08
C PRO A 124 -6.99 4.23 -8.85
N PRO A 125 -6.84 5.56 -8.92
CA PRO A 125 -6.28 6.34 -7.82
C PRO A 125 -7.30 6.48 -6.69
N GLU A 126 -6.85 6.21 -5.45
CA GLU A 126 -7.60 6.59 -4.25
C GLU A 126 -7.78 8.12 -4.17
N PRO A 127 -8.84 8.61 -3.48
CA PRO A 127 -9.06 10.03 -3.29
C PRO A 127 -7.83 10.73 -2.70
N THR A 128 -7.51 11.90 -3.24
CA THR A 128 -6.45 12.75 -2.67
C THR A 128 -6.82 13.14 -1.25
N GLN A 129 -5.89 12.93 -0.32
CA GLN A 129 -6.04 13.36 1.06
C GLN A 129 -5.26 14.65 1.28
N ASP A 130 -5.91 15.65 1.85
CA ASP A 130 -5.33 16.96 2.10
C ASP A 130 -5.74 17.44 3.49
N HIS A 131 -4.78 17.60 4.40
CA HIS A 131 -5.03 18.03 5.77
C HIS A 131 -3.77 18.59 6.45
N PRO A 132 -3.93 19.38 7.53
CA PRO A 132 -2.79 19.80 8.32
C PRO A 132 -2.12 18.61 9.03
N LEU A 133 -0.80 18.68 9.12
CA LEU A 133 0.06 17.79 9.91
C LEU A 133 0.81 18.65 10.92
N THR A 134 0.56 18.46 12.21
CA THR A 134 1.32 19.12 13.28
C THR A 134 2.30 18.14 13.88
N ILE A 135 3.57 18.55 14.00
CA ILE A 135 4.63 17.76 14.61
C ILE A 135 5.14 18.52 15.83
N ASN A 136 5.14 17.86 16.99
CA ASN A 136 5.80 18.39 18.17
C ASN A 136 7.32 18.15 18.06
N LYS A 137 8.12 19.21 18.07
CA LYS A 137 9.57 19.13 17.80
C LYS A 137 10.36 18.41 18.89
N ARG A 138 9.82 18.33 20.12
CA ARG A 138 10.50 17.69 21.27
C ARG A 138 10.18 16.20 21.35
N THR A 139 8.91 15.85 21.22
CA THR A 139 8.42 14.47 21.36
C THR A 139 8.41 13.72 20.03
N LEU A 140 8.50 14.46 18.91
CA LEU A 140 8.34 13.93 17.55
C LEU A 140 7.02 13.20 17.37
N LEU A 141 5.98 13.55 18.14
CA LEU A 141 4.63 13.04 17.90
C LEU A 141 3.93 13.90 16.86
N ASN A 142 3.10 13.26 16.03
CA ASN A 142 2.26 13.90 15.03
C ASN A 142 0.78 13.92 15.42
N ASP A 143 0.08 14.91 14.91
CA ASP A 143 -1.37 15.03 14.92
C ASP A 143 -1.83 15.43 13.50
N PRO A 144 -2.76 14.71 12.85
CA PRO A 144 -3.44 13.49 13.35
C PRO A 144 -2.52 12.26 13.48
N PRO A 145 -2.87 11.26 14.34
CA PRO A 145 -2.07 10.07 14.59
C PRO A 145 -2.34 8.92 13.59
N ASP A 146 -2.61 9.25 12.33
CA ASP A 146 -2.83 8.25 11.28
C ASP A 146 -1.50 7.81 10.61
N THR A 147 -1.60 6.78 9.77
CA THR A 147 -0.44 6.16 9.10
C THR A 147 0.24 7.11 8.12
N LEU A 148 -0.51 7.86 7.31
CA LEU A 148 0.07 8.78 6.31
C LEU A 148 0.77 9.94 7.00
N SER A 149 0.14 10.53 8.03
CA SER A 149 0.75 11.55 8.89
C SER A 149 2.04 11.06 9.55
N SER A 150 2.05 9.81 10.02
CA SER A 150 3.21 9.21 10.68
C SER A 150 4.37 9.00 9.70
N MET A 151 4.09 8.58 8.46
CA MET A 151 5.09 8.44 7.40
C MET A 151 5.61 9.81 6.93
N ALA A 152 4.71 10.77 6.72
CA ALA A 152 5.07 12.13 6.36
C ALA A 152 5.97 12.79 7.41
N ARG A 153 5.64 12.59 8.69
CA ARG A 153 6.49 13.00 9.82
C ARG A 153 7.87 12.36 9.76
N ALA A 154 7.95 11.04 9.57
CA ALA A 154 9.23 10.33 9.51
C ALA A 154 10.13 10.89 8.39
N HIS A 155 9.54 11.15 7.22
CA HIS A 155 10.22 11.80 6.10
C HIS A 155 10.69 13.22 6.45
N ALA A 156 9.84 14.05 7.06
CA ALA A 156 10.21 15.40 7.47
C ALA A 156 11.37 15.40 8.50
N ILE A 157 11.38 14.45 9.43
CA ILE A 157 12.47 14.26 10.39
C ILE A 157 13.76 13.88 9.66
N GLN A 158 13.73 12.90 8.76
CA GLN A 158 14.89 12.50 7.97
C GLN A 158 15.49 13.68 7.19
N VAL A 159 14.64 14.47 6.52
CA VAL A 159 15.09 15.66 5.78
C VAL A 159 15.66 16.72 6.73
N MET A 160 15.07 16.89 7.91
CA MET A 160 15.56 17.81 8.93
C MET A 160 16.94 17.40 9.47
N GLU A 161 17.16 16.09 9.70
CA GLU A 161 18.46 15.55 10.10
C GLU A 161 19.52 15.78 9.01
N GLN A 162 19.15 15.58 7.74
CA GLN A 162 20.03 15.87 6.59
C GLN A 162 20.34 17.38 6.47
N ASN A 163 19.41 18.24 6.89
CA ASN A 163 19.54 19.70 6.85
C ASN A 163 20.02 20.30 8.18
N HIS A 164 20.85 19.57 8.93
CA HIS A 164 21.49 20.03 10.16
C HIS A 164 20.50 20.58 11.20
N GLY A 165 19.34 19.93 11.36
CA GLY A 165 18.32 20.33 12.33
C GLY A 165 17.32 21.36 11.82
N THR A 166 17.43 21.79 10.56
CA THR A 166 16.50 22.74 9.95
C THR A 166 15.32 22.01 9.32
N TRP A 167 14.12 22.27 9.82
CA TRP A 167 12.89 21.72 9.25
C TRP A 167 12.65 22.25 7.82
N PRO A 168 12.28 21.39 6.86
CA PRO A 168 12.08 21.81 5.48
C PRO A 168 10.87 22.75 5.34
N ALA A 169 10.99 23.76 4.48
CA ALA A 169 9.84 24.59 4.08
C ALA A 169 8.89 23.83 3.15
N GLU A 170 9.46 22.99 2.27
CA GLU A 170 8.73 22.13 1.35
C GLU A 170 9.52 20.83 1.13
N THR A 171 8.83 19.70 1.06
CA THR A 171 9.44 18.40 0.72
C THR A 171 8.40 17.45 0.16
N ALA A 172 8.85 16.47 -0.62
CA ALA A 172 8.00 15.41 -1.14
C ALA A 172 8.68 14.04 -1.00
N SER A 173 7.86 12.99 -0.86
CA SER A 173 8.29 11.60 -0.81
C SER A 173 7.28 10.69 -1.51
N GLU A 174 7.76 9.56 -2.03
CA GLU A 174 6.92 8.47 -2.51
C GLU A 174 7.03 7.30 -1.56
N LEU A 175 5.89 6.78 -1.14
CA LEU A 175 5.74 5.70 -0.17
C LEU A 175 5.03 4.51 -0.82
#